data_AF-A0A3B9BFD6-F1
#
_entry.id   AF-A0A3B9BFD6-F1
#
_cell.length_a   1.000
_cell.length_b   1.000
_cell.length_c   1.000
_cell.angle_alpha   90.00
_cell.angle_beta   90.00
_cell.angle_gamma   90.00
#
_symmetry.space_group_name_H-M   'P 1'
#
loop_
_entity.id
_entity.type
_entity.pdbx_description
1 polymer ?
#
loop_
_entity_poly.entity_id
_entity_poly.type
_entity_poly.pdbx_seq_one_letter_code
_entity_poly.pdbx_strand_id
1 'polypeptide(L)' 'AKMLPGMGNVQVGDKEEAALAKHEAIILSMTKEERRVPRIIGGSRRKRIATGSGVQIRDVNQLIKQFSQM' A
#
# COMPACT_ATOMS: atom_id res chain seq x y z
N ALA A 1 -44.23 3.15 -9.45
CA ALA A 1 -43.49 3.35 -8.19
C ALA A 1 -42.87 2.02 -7.73
N LYS A 2 -41.56 1.85 -7.86
CA LYS A 2 -40.75 1.02 -6.96
C LYS A 2 -39.28 1.39 -7.14
N MET A 3 -38.87 2.47 -6.49
CA MET A 3 -37.46 2.79 -6.30
C MET A 3 -36.96 1.85 -5.20
N LEU A 4 -35.94 1.05 -5.51
CA LEU A 4 -35.14 0.35 -4.51
C LEU A 4 -34.12 1.35 -3.94
N PRO A 5 -34.21 1.73 -2.66
CA PRO A 5 -33.29 2.66 -2.05
C PRO A 5 -32.10 1.92 -1.42
N GLY A 6 -30.90 2.48 -1.59
CA GLY A 6 -29.79 2.25 -0.65
C GLY A 6 -28.85 1.08 -0.97
N MET A 7 -27.88 1.32 -1.87
CA MET A 7 -26.45 1.03 -1.67
C MET A 7 -25.76 1.31 -3.00
N GLY A 8 -25.35 2.57 -3.16
CA GLY A 8 -24.62 3.03 -4.31
C GLY A 8 -23.37 2.19 -4.52
N ASN A 9 -23.28 1.64 -5.73
CA ASN A 9 -22.09 1.20 -6.42
C ASN A 9 -20.79 1.87 -5.92
N VAL A 10 -20.17 1.32 -4.87
CA VAL A 10 -18.73 1.51 -4.71
C VAL A 10 -18.13 0.61 -5.79
N GLN A 11 -17.85 1.22 -6.94
CA GLN A 11 -17.34 0.53 -8.11
C GLN A 11 -16.05 -0.18 -7.68
N VAL A 12 -15.98 -1.48 -7.95
CA VAL A 12 -14.86 -2.33 -7.54
C VAL A 12 -13.50 -1.72 -7.94
N GLY A 13 -13.47 -0.98 -9.06
CA GLY A 13 -12.28 -0.25 -9.53
C GLY A 13 -11.76 0.85 -8.58
N ASP A 14 -12.62 1.56 -7.86
CA ASP A 14 -12.19 2.67 -6.98
C ASP A 14 -11.33 2.16 -5.80
N LYS A 15 -11.63 0.94 -5.34
CA LYS A 15 -10.89 0.30 -4.23
C LYS A 15 -9.54 -0.23 -4.69
N GLU A 16 -9.48 -0.77 -5.91
CA GLU A 16 -8.25 -1.28 -6.52
C GLU A 16 -7.29 -0.14 -6.84
N GLU A 17 -7.80 0.96 -7.39
CA GLU A 17 -7.02 2.17 -7.65
C GLU A 17 -6.45 2.77 -6.35
N ALA A 18 -7.28 2.89 -5.30
CA ALA A 18 -6.82 3.36 -4.00
C ALA A 18 -5.76 2.44 -3.37
N ALA A 19 -5.84 1.12 -3.62
CA ALA A 19 -4.81 0.19 -3.18
C ALA A 19 -3.51 0.44 -3.95
N LEU A 20 -3.56 0.52 -5.28
CA LEU A 20 -2.39 0.76 -6.14
C LEU A 20 -1.68 2.07 -5.76
N ALA A 21 -2.42 3.15 -5.53
CA ALA A 21 -1.87 4.43 -5.10
C ALA A 21 -1.08 4.32 -3.79
N LYS A 22 -1.56 3.52 -2.82
CA LYS A 22 -0.81 3.25 -1.58
C LYS A 22 0.47 2.47 -1.83
N HIS A 23 0.43 1.48 -2.72
CA HIS A 23 1.62 0.68 -3.05
C HIS A 23 2.69 1.57 -3.71
N GLU A 24 2.27 2.42 -4.64
CA GLU A 24 3.14 3.40 -5.30
C GLU A 24 3.76 4.36 -4.29
N ALA A 25 2.96 4.96 -3.41
CA ALA A 25 3.45 5.89 -2.38
C ALA A 25 4.50 5.23 -1.46
N ILE A 26 4.30 3.96 -1.08
CA ILE A 26 5.25 3.19 -0.28
C ILE A 26 6.56 3.01 -1.05
N ILE A 27 6.50 2.57 -2.32
CA ILE A 27 7.69 2.34 -3.15
C ILE A 27 8.46 3.65 -3.37
N LEU A 28 7.75 4.75 -3.66
CA LEU A 28 8.35 6.07 -3.84
C LEU A 28 9.10 6.56 -2.59
N SER A 29 8.63 6.18 -1.40
CA SER A 29 9.25 6.51 -0.10
C SER A 29 10.47 5.64 0.26
N MET A 30 10.77 4.60 -0.53
CA MET A 30 11.98 3.79 -0.38
C MET A 30 13.17 4.39 -1.11
N THR A 31 14.36 4.15 -0.55
CA THR A 31 15.64 4.38 -1.25
C THR A 31 15.89 3.34 -2.32
N LYS A 32 16.80 3.64 -3.27
CA LYS A 32 17.19 2.69 -4.33
C LYS A 32 17.73 1.36 -3.78
N GLU A 33 18.46 1.42 -2.67
CA GLU A 33 19.02 0.22 -2.02
C GLU A 33 17.89 -0.66 -1.45
N GLU A 34 16.92 -0.05 -0.76
CA GLU A 34 15.79 -0.76 -0.16
C GLU A 34 14.89 -1.42 -1.21
N ARG A 35 14.69 -0.76 -2.36
CA ARG A 35 13.94 -1.36 -3.48
C ARG A 35 14.65 -2.56 -4.10
N ARG A 36 15.98 -2.50 -4.22
CA ARG A 36 16.79 -3.60 -4.77
C ARG A 36 16.95 -4.75 -3.79
N VAL A 37 17.01 -4.45 -2.49
CA VAL A 37 17.33 -5.43 -1.45
C VAL A 37 16.30 -5.32 -0.30
N PRO A 38 15.04 -5.79 -0.49
CA PRO A 38 13.99 -5.63 0.51
C PRO A 38 14.31 -6.23 1.90
N ARG A 39 15.19 -7.24 1.96
CA ARG A 39 15.65 -7.86 3.22
C ARG A 39 16.35 -6.90 4.19
N ILE A 40 16.91 -5.76 3.73
CA ILE A 40 17.53 -4.77 4.62
C ILE A 40 16.49 -3.90 5.35
N ILE A 41 15.21 -3.98 4.95
CA ILE A 41 14.13 -3.17 5.50
C ILE A 41 13.71 -3.69 6.88
N GLY A 42 14.48 -3.31 7.89
CA GLY A 42 14.19 -3.51 9.31
C GLY A 42 13.19 -2.49 9.89
N GLY A 43 12.90 -2.57 11.19
CA GLY A 43 11.85 -1.77 11.85
C GLY A 43 11.99 -0.25 11.69
N SER A 44 13.20 0.29 11.82
CA SER A 44 13.46 1.73 11.65
C SER A 44 13.15 2.21 10.23
N ARG A 45 13.59 1.46 9.21
CA ARG A 45 13.33 1.77 7.79
C ARG A 45 11.83 1.69 7.49
N ARG A 46 11.12 0.68 8.01
CA ARG A 46 9.66 0.54 7.84
C ARG A 46 8.90 1.72 8.44
N LYS A 47 9.28 2.18 9.63
CA LYS A 47 8.69 3.37 10.26
C LYS A 47 8.89 4.60 9.38
N ARG A 48 10.12 4.83 8.88
CA ARG A 48 10.44 5.95 8.00
C ARG A 48 9.64 5.92 6.69
N ILE A 49 9.56 4.75 6.04
CA ILE A 49 8.79 4.56 4.80
C ILE A 49 7.31 4.85 5.06
N ALA A 50 6.73 4.27 6.11
CA ALA A 50 5.34 4.47 6.47
C ALA A 50 5.01 5.95 6.72
N THR A 51 5.85 6.67 7.46
CA THR A 51 5.69 8.12 7.68
C THR A 51 5.86 8.94 6.40
N GLY A 52 6.77 8.54 5.51
CA GLY A 52 7.01 9.23 4.24
C GLY A 52 5.89 9.02 3.21
N SER A 53 5.23 7.86 3.24
CA SER A 53 4.14 7.52 2.33
C SER A 53 2.74 7.81 2.89
N GLY A 54 2.63 8.25 4.15
CA GLY A 54 1.35 8.52 4.80
C GLY A 54 0.49 7.28 5.09
N VAL A 55 1.13 6.12 5.27
CA VAL A 55 0.44 4.84 5.52
C VAL A 55 0.87 4.22 6.84
N GLN A 56 0.28 3.09 7.23
CA GLN A 56 0.67 2.39 8.44
C GLN A 56 1.85 1.46 8.19
N ILE A 57 2.62 1.17 9.25
CA ILE A 57 3.73 0.19 9.20
C ILE A 57 3.23 -1.20 8.73
N ARG A 58 1.97 -1.53 9.03
CA ARG A 58 1.34 -2.79 8.60
C ARG A 58 1.21 -2.88 7.07
N ASP A 59 0.87 -1.78 6.42
CA ASP A 59 0.75 -1.71 4.95
C ASP A 59 2.11 -1.95 4.29
N VAL A 60 3.17 -1.35 4.85
CA VAL A 60 4.55 -1.57 4.39
C VAL A 60 4.98 -3.03 4.57
N ASN A 61 4.64 -3.66 5.71
CA ASN A 61 4.92 -5.07 5.94
C ASN A 61 4.21 -5.98 4.94
N GLN A 62 2.95 -5.68 4.64
CA GLN A 62 2.15 -6.46 3.70
C GLN A 62 2.77 -6.42 2.30
N LEU A 63 3.16 -5.21 1.85
CA LEU A 63 3.85 -5.03 0.58
C LEU A 63 5.14 -5.85 0.51
N ILE A 64 6.02 -5.70 1.50
CA ILE A 64 7.31 -6.42 1.52
C ILE A 64 7.10 -7.94 1.48
N LYS A 65 6.09 -8.45 2.18
CA LYS A 65 5.76 -9.89 2.15
C LYS A 65 5.28 -10.33 0.77
N GLN A 66 4.38 -9.59 0.14
CA GLN A 66 3.86 -9.90 -1.20
C GLN A 66 4.98 -9.96 -2.25
N PHE A 67 5.93 -9.02 -2.20
CA PHE A 67 7.05 -8.98 -3.14
C PHE A 67 8.20 -9.95 -2.81
N SER A 68 8.27 -10.46 -1.57
CA SER A 68 9.25 -11.48 -1.19
C SER A 68 8.79 -12.91 -1.50
N GLN A 69 7.51 -13.11 -1.82
CA GLN A 69 6.90 -14.41 -2.14
C GLN A 69 6.73 -14.65 -3.65
N MET A 70 7.06 -13.65 -4.48
CA MET A 70 7.19 -13.77 -5.93
C MET A 70 8.65 -14.04 -6.29
#